data_AF-A0A2V6HFJ0-F1
#
_entry.id   AF-A0A2V6HFJ0-F1
#
_cell.length_a   1.000
_cell.length_b   1.000
_cell.length_c   1.000
_cell.angle_alpha   90.00
_cell.angle_beta   90.00
_cell.angle_gamma   90.00
#
_symmetry.space_group_name_H-M   'P 1'
#
loop_
_entity.id
_entity.type
_entity.pdbx_description
1 polymer ?
#
loop_
_entity_poly.entity_id
_entity_poly.type
_entity_poly.pdbx_seq_one_letter_code
_entity_poly.pdbx_strand_id
1 'polypeptide(L)'
;MYGVNCAIATELYLKCLLTVEGSQIPKVHNLKYLFNQVSRESRGKIRRRHNRLAKKHPGLSNFRKIGIKTDLDSLLEDGQDVFKLFRYLFEGIPNRMQPVGFALELFGHIIRNRILDLRPKWLSDESTSPAH
;
A
#
# COMPACT_ATOMS: atom_id res chain seq x y z
N MET A 1 11.64 -0.71 12.69
CA MET A 1 10.44 -1.57 12.78
C MET A 1 9.27 -0.85 12.10
N TYR A 2 9.26 -0.83 10.75
CA TYR A 2 8.31 -0.01 9.97
C TYR A 2 7.38 -0.83 9.07
N GLY A 3 7.77 -2.05 8.69
CA GLY A 3 7.04 -2.85 7.68
C GLY A 3 5.59 -3.20 8.04
N VAL A 4 5.30 -3.54 9.30
CA VAL A 4 3.92 -3.85 9.75
C VAL A 4 3.02 -2.61 9.65
N ASN A 5 3.50 -1.46 10.15
CA ASN A 5 2.75 -0.21 10.08
C ASN A 5 2.51 0.22 8.63
N CYS A 6 3.50 0.07 7.75
CA CYS A 6 3.34 0.36 6.33
C CYS A 6 2.31 -0.56 5.65
N ALA A 7 2.28 -1.85 5.99
CA ALA A 7 1.29 -2.78 5.46
C ALA A 7 -0.12 -2.46 5.96
N ILE A 8 -0.28 -2.19 7.27
CA ILE A 8 -1.57 -1.77 7.86
C ILE A 8 -2.05 -0.46 7.23
N ALA A 9 -1.17 0.53 7.09
CA ALA A 9 -1.50 1.80 6.45
C ALA A 9 -1.92 1.60 4.98
N THR A 10 -1.19 0.75 4.25
CA THR A 10 -1.52 0.39 2.86
C THR A 10 -2.89 -0.29 2.78
N GLU A 11 -3.18 -1.25 3.66
CA GLU A 11 -4.48 -1.91 3.75
C GLU A 11 -5.59 -0.90 4.00
N LEU A 12 -5.40 0.00 4.96
CA LEU A 12 -6.38 1.02 5.32
C LEU A 12 -6.62 1.99 4.16
N TYR A 13 -5.58 2.43 3.46
CA TYR A 13 -5.72 3.26 2.28
C TYR A 13 -6.41 2.52 1.13
N LEU A 14 -6.13 1.24 0.89
CA LEU A 14 -6.85 0.46 -0.12
C LEU A 14 -8.35 0.36 0.22
N LYS A 15 -8.68 0.06 1.47
CA LYS A 15 -10.07 0.01 1.93
C LYS A 15 -10.76 1.36 1.82
N CYS A 16 -10.08 2.45 2.20
CA CYS A 16 -10.58 3.81 2.04
C CYS A 16 -10.83 4.15 0.56
N LEU A 17 -9.92 3.78 -0.33
CA LEU A 17 -10.09 3.98 -1.77
C LEU A 17 -11.32 3.22 -2.30
N LEU A 18 -11.53 1.97 -1.88
CA LEU A 18 -12.73 1.19 -2.23
C LEU A 18 -14.01 1.88 -1.75
N THR A 19 -14.01 2.41 -0.52
CA THR A 19 -15.13 3.20 0.02
C THR A 19 -15.41 4.44 -0.84
N VAL A 20 -14.37 5.19 -1.20
CA VAL A 20 -14.49 6.40 -2.03
C VAL A 20 -15.05 6.09 -3.41
N GLU A 21 -14.70 4.94 -3.97
CA GLU A 21 -15.20 4.44 -5.25
C GLU A 21 -16.59 3.78 -5.17
N GLY A 22 -17.21 3.74 -3.99
CA GLY A 22 -18.55 3.16 -3.79
C GLY A 22 -18.59 1.63 -3.85
N SER A 23 -17.45 0.96 -3.70
CA SER A 23 -17.35 -0.50 -3.70
C SER A 23 -17.64 -1.09 -2.32
N GLN A 24 -18.13 -2.34 -2.28
CA GLN A 24 -18.21 -3.08 -1.02
C GLN A 24 -16.80 -3.35 -0.49
N ILE A 25 -16.59 -3.15 0.81
CA ILE A 25 -15.27 -3.30 1.45
C ILE A 25 -15.11 -4.75 1.91
N PRO A 26 -14.16 -5.51 1.33
CA PRO A 26 -13.92 -6.88 1.77
C PRO A 26 -13.36 -6.94 3.20
N LYS A 27 -13.85 -7.90 4.00
CA LYS A 27 -13.32 -8.20 5.34
C LYS A 27 -12.10 -9.13 5.28
N VAL A 28 -11.10 -8.76 4.47
CA VAL A 28 -9.83 -9.49 4.35
C VAL A 28 -8.65 -8.52 4.45
N HIS A 29 -7.46 -9.08 4.71
CA HIS A 29 -6.20 -8.33 4.87
C HIS A 29 -5.25 -8.49 3.67
N ASN A 30 -5.64 -9.30 2.68
CA ASN A 30 -4.79 -9.59 1.53
C ASN A 30 -4.67 -8.36 0.61
N LEU A 31 -3.50 -7.72 0.62
CA LEU A 31 -3.25 -6.47 -0.11
C LEU A 31 -3.44 -6.61 -1.62
N LYS A 32 -2.96 -7.72 -2.22
CA LYS A 32 -3.12 -7.98 -3.65
C LYS A 32 -4.60 -8.13 -4.04
N TYR A 33 -5.35 -8.88 -3.23
CA TYR A 33 -6.78 -9.03 -3.42
C TYR A 33 -7.51 -7.69 -3.31
N LEU A 34 -7.24 -6.92 -2.25
CA LEU A 34 -7.83 -5.59 -2.05
C LEU A 34 -7.51 -4.65 -3.21
N PHE A 35 -6.25 -4.63 -3.67
CA PHE A 35 -5.87 -3.83 -4.83
C PHE A 35 -6.61 -4.25 -6.09
N ASN A 36 -6.83 -5.55 -6.31
CA ASN A 36 -7.58 -6.04 -7.47
C ASN A 36 -9.06 -5.64 -7.47
N GLN A 37 -9.64 -5.35 -6.31
CA GLN A 37 -11.01 -4.82 -6.20
C GLN A 37 -11.10 -3.34 -6.56
N VAL A 38 -9.99 -2.59 -6.53
CA VAL A 38 -9.97 -1.17 -6.90
C VAL A 38 -10.31 -1.01 -8.39
N SER A 39 -11.01 0.07 -8.73
CA SER A 39 -11.39 0.38 -10.10
C SER A 39 -10.21 0.29 -11.07
N ARG A 40 -10.50 -0.14 -12.31
CA ARG A 40 -9.47 -0.25 -13.36
C ARG A 40 -8.75 1.08 -13.60
N GLU A 41 -9.48 2.19 -13.52
CA GLU A 41 -8.92 3.54 -13.67
C GLU A 41 -7.90 3.86 -12.56
N SER A 42 -8.30 3.68 -11.30
CA SER A 42 -7.42 3.96 -10.16
C SER A 42 -6.22 3.03 -10.11
N ARG A 43 -6.39 1.73 -10.36
CA ARG A 43 -5.27 0.79 -10.50
C ARG A 43 -4.28 1.25 -11.58
N GLY A 44 -4.79 1.69 -12.74
CA GLY A 44 -3.96 2.21 -13.84
C GLY A 44 -3.17 3.46 -13.44
N LYS A 45 -3.81 4.42 -12.76
CA LYS A 45 -3.15 5.65 -12.26
C LYS A 45 -2.10 5.32 -11.19
N ILE A 46 -2.42 4.44 -10.26
CA ILE A 46 -1.51 3.97 -9.20
C ILE A 46 -0.29 3.28 -9.80
N ARG A 47 -0.46 2.32 -10.72
CA ARG A 47 0.64 1.62 -11.40
C ARG A 47 1.57 2.59 -12.14
N ARG A 48 1.00 3.56 -12.89
CA ARG A 48 1.80 4.58 -13.59
C ARG A 48 2.60 5.45 -12.62
N ARG A 49 1.98 5.93 -11.54
CA ARG A 49 2.64 6.76 -10.52
C ARG A 49 3.74 5.96 -9.81
N HIS A 50 3.48 4.70 -9.45
CA HIS A 50 4.48 3.80 -8.88
C HIS A 50 5.67 3.60 -9.83
N ASN A 51 5.44 3.18 -11.07
CA ASN A 51 6.53 2.93 -12.02
C ASN A 51 7.40 4.17 -12.28
N ARG A 52 6.79 5.38 -12.22
CA ARG A 52 7.52 6.65 -12.33
C ARG A 52 8.37 6.93 -11.10
N LEU A 53 7.81 6.77 -9.90
CA LEU A 53 8.51 7.06 -8.64
C LEU A 53 9.55 6.00 -8.30
N ALA A 54 9.26 4.72 -8.55
CA ALA A 54 10.15 3.60 -8.27
C ALA A 54 11.48 3.69 -9.02
N LYS A 55 11.49 4.29 -10.22
CA LYS A 55 12.73 4.56 -10.98
C LYS A 55 13.64 5.58 -10.30
N LYS A 56 13.06 6.57 -9.62
CA LYS A 56 13.79 7.69 -9.00
C LYS A 56 14.08 7.47 -7.52
N HIS A 57 13.45 6.49 -6.88
CA HIS A 57 13.55 6.28 -5.44
C HIS A 57 14.89 5.60 -5.06
N PRO A 58 15.78 6.26 -4.30
CA PRO A 58 17.10 5.73 -3.98
C PRO A 58 17.03 4.41 -3.21
N GLY A 59 16.10 4.29 -2.25
CA GLY A 59 15.91 3.04 -1.49
C GLY A 59 15.50 1.85 -2.36
N LEU A 60 14.65 2.07 -3.38
CA LEU A 60 14.21 0.99 -4.27
C LEU A 60 15.31 0.61 -5.27
N SER A 61 16.18 1.55 -5.63
CA SER A 61 17.36 1.26 -6.45
C SER A 61 18.31 0.29 -5.74
N ASN A 62 18.55 0.50 -4.44
CA ASN A 62 19.39 -0.41 -3.65
C ASN A 62 18.76 -1.81 -3.53
N PHE A 63 17.45 -1.91 -3.33
CA PHE A 63 16.74 -3.19 -3.32
C PHE A 63 16.85 -3.95 -4.64
N ARG A 64 16.71 -3.26 -5.78
CA ARG A 64 16.91 -3.88 -7.10
C ARG A 64 18.33 -4.43 -7.29
N LYS A 65 19.36 -3.72 -6.79
CA LYS A 65 20.76 -4.16 -6.88
C LYS A 65 21.03 -5.46 -6.12
N ILE A 66 20.29 -5.72 -5.04
CA ILE A 66 20.38 -6.95 -4.26
C ILE A 66 19.33 -7.99 -4.65
N GLY A 67 18.70 -7.85 -5.83
CA GLY A 67 17.78 -8.84 -6.39
C GLY A 67 16.35 -8.82 -5.82
N ILE A 68 15.99 -7.82 -5.01
CA ILE A 68 14.63 -7.69 -4.47
C ILE A 68 13.73 -7.07 -5.53
N LYS A 69 12.59 -7.69 -5.75
CA LYS A 69 11.58 -7.19 -6.68
C LYS A 69 10.91 -5.95 -6.10
N THR A 70 10.95 -4.86 -6.86
CA THR A 70 10.34 -3.58 -6.48
C THR A 70 9.18 -3.20 -7.40
N ASP A 71 8.64 -4.15 -8.17
CA ASP A 71 7.43 -3.93 -8.94
C ASP A 71 6.20 -4.03 -8.04
N LEU A 72 5.12 -3.38 -8.45
CA LEU A 72 3.96 -3.23 -7.59
C LEU A 72 3.33 -4.57 -7.17
N ASP A 73 3.29 -5.55 -8.07
CA ASP A 73 2.62 -6.81 -7.79
C ASP A 73 3.42 -7.63 -6.78
N SER A 74 4.74 -7.68 -6.91
CA SER A 74 5.62 -8.31 -5.93
C SER A 74 5.50 -7.66 -4.54
N LEU A 75 5.47 -6.32 -4.48
CA LEU A 75 5.32 -5.61 -3.20
C LEU A 75 4.00 -5.92 -2.49
N LEU A 76 2.90 -6.03 -3.25
CA LEU A 76 1.59 -6.40 -2.72
C LEU A 76 1.56 -7.85 -2.22
N GLU A 77 2.22 -8.76 -2.93
CA GLU A 77 2.36 -10.17 -2.53
C GLU A 77 3.19 -10.29 -1.25
N ASP A 78 4.32 -9.60 -1.17
CA ASP A 78 5.21 -9.67 -0.01
C ASP A 78 4.59 -8.98 1.21
N GLY A 79 3.84 -7.89 1.01
CA GLY A 79 3.21 -7.15 2.09
C GLY A 79 2.03 -7.86 2.76
N GLN A 80 1.37 -8.80 2.08
CA GLN A 80 0.18 -9.47 2.61
C GLN A 80 0.46 -10.35 3.84
N ASP A 81 1.69 -10.89 3.94
CA ASP A 81 2.09 -11.81 5.00
C ASP A 81 2.93 -11.12 6.09
N VAL A 82 3.23 -9.82 5.95
CA VAL A 82 4.20 -9.13 6.82
C VAL A 82 3.79 -9.19 8.29
N PHE A 83 2.48 -9.05 8.59
CA PHE A 83 2.00 -9.12 9.97
C PHE A 83 2.22 -10.52 10.56
N LYS A 84 1.92 -11.57 9.80
CA LYS A 84 2.11 -12.96 10.23
C LYS A 84 3.59 -13.27 10.45
N LEU A 85 4.46 -12.82 9.53
CA LEU A 85 5.91 -13.00 9.62
C LEU A 85 6.49 -12.31 10.86
N PHE A 86 6.09 -11.06 11.14
CA PHE A 86 6.55 -10.35 12.33
C PHE A 86 5.98 -10.96 13.62
N ARG A 87 4.71 -11.37 13.62
CA ARG A 87 4.06 -11.96 14.80
C ARG A 87 4.75 -13.23 15.28
N TYR A 88 5.17 -14.08 14.35
CA TYR A 88 5.78 -15.38 14.65
C TYR A 88 7.28 -15.41 14.34
N LEU A 89 7.94 -14.25 14.32
CA LEU A 89 9.38 -14.14 14.03
C LEU A 89 10.22 -14.95 15.02
N PHE A 90 9.79 -15.01 16.28
CA PHE A 90 10.47 -15.74 17.35
C PHE A 90 10.36 -17.28 17.22
N GLU A 91 9.46 -17.79 16.38
CA GLU A 91 9.26 -19.23 16.15
C GLU A 91 10.22 -19.79 15.07
N GLY A 92 11.15 -18.99 14.56
CA GLY A 92 12.14 -19.43 13.58
C GLY A 92 11.57 -19.64 12.17
N ILE A 93 10.46 -18.97 11.83
CA ILE A 93 9.87 -19.06 10.48
C ILE A 93 10.92 -18.69 9.42
N PRO A 94 11.21 -19.57 8.45
CA PRO A 94 12.32 -19.33 7.53
C PRO A 94 12.04 -18.22 6.50
N ASN A 95 13.08 -17.42 6.27
CA ASN A 95 13.55 -16.92 4.96
C ASN A 95 12.65 -16.03 4.07
N ARG A 96 11.50 -15.53 4.55
CA ARG A 96 10.69 -14.56 3.79
C ARG A 96 10.74 -13.13 4.31
N MET A 97 11.56 -12.85 5.32
CA MET A 97 11.78 -11.48 5.77
C MET A 97 12.75 -10.76 4.81
N GLN A 98 12.39 -10.70 3.52
CA GLN A 98 13.02 -9.75 2.63
C GLN A 98 12.70 -8.34 3.16
N PRO A 99 13.57 -7.35 2.98
CA PRO A 99 13.35 -5.97 3.45
C PRO A 99 12.20 -5.23 2.71
N VAL A 100 11.23 -5.96 2.18
CA VAL A 100 10.08 -5.47 1.40
C VAL A 100 9.15 -4.57 2.20
N GLY A 101 9.14 -4.71 3.53
CA GLY A 101 8.39 -3.82 4.42
C GLY A 101 8.72 -2.34 4.22
N PHE A 102 9.93 -2.00 3.77
CA PHE A 102 10.34 -0.61 3.51
C PHE A 102 9.80 -0.05 2.18
N ALA A 103 9.46 -0.90 1.21
CA ALA A 103 8.96 -0.46 -0.09
C ALA A 103 7.45 -0.15 -0.09
N LEU A 104 6.71 -0.66 0.91
CA LEU A 104 5.28 -0.43 1.07
C LEU A 104 4.92 1.01 1.45
N GLU A 105 5.81 1.73 2.13
CA GLU A 105 5.57 3.13 2.53
C GLU A 105 5.28 4.02 1.31
N LEU A 106 6.16 3.96 0.30
CA LEU A 106 5.99 4.69 -0.96
C LEU A 106 4.64 4.35 -1.60
N PHE A 107 4.25 3.08 -1.53
CA PHE A 107 3.00 2.63 -2.12
C PHE A 107 1.77 3.14 -1.36
N GLY A 108 1.78 3.09 -0.02
CA GLY A 108 0.75 3.69 0.82
C GLY A 108 0.53 5.16 0.48
N HIS A 109 1.59 5.93 0.29
CA HIS A 109 1.49 7.33 -0.14
C HIS A 109 0.89 7.50 -1.54
N ILE A 110 1.21 6.61 -2.48
CA ILE A 110 0.62 6.65 -3.82
C ILE A 110 -0.90 6.42 -3.77
N ILE A 111 -1.36 5.48 -2.94
CA ILE A 111 -2.79 5.20 -2.74
C ILE A 111 -3.47 6.39 -2.05
N ARG A 112 -2.87 6.91 -0.97
CA ARG A 112 -3.35 8.13 -0.30
C ARG A 112 -3.54 9.28 -1.28
N ASN A 113 -2.55 9.52 -2.14
CA ASN A 113 -2.65 10.59 -3.13
C ASN A 113 -3.76 10.32 -4.15
N ARG A 114 -4.02 9.05 -4.50
CA ARG A 114 -5.16 8.72 -5.37
C ARG A 114 -6.50 8.97 -4.69
N ILE A 115 -6.63 8.70 -3.38
CA ILE A 115 -7.82 9.07 -2.60
C ILE A 115 -8.05 10.58 -2.67
N LEU A 116 -7.00 11.37 -2.45
CA LEU A 116 -7.07 12.83 -2.51
C LEU A 116 -7.35 13.36 -3.92
N ASP A 117 -6.84 12.69 -4.97
CA ASP A 117 -7.19 13.01 -6.36
C ASP A 117 -8.70 12.82 -6.62
N LEU A 118 -9.37 11.90 -5.90
CA LEU A 118 -10.82 11.65 -6.00
C LEU A 118 -11.67 12.51 -5.07
N ARG A 119 -11.10 12.94 -3.93
CA ARG A 119 -11.74 13.79 -2.93
C ARG A 119 -10.89 15.03 -2.65
N PRO A 120 -10.72 15.94 -3.62
CA PRO A 120 -9.83 17.09 -3.46
C PRO A 120 -10.24 18.03 -2.32
N LYS A 121 -11.53 18.08 -1.98
CA LYS A 121 -12.05 18.86 -0.85
C LYS A 121 -11.52 18.41 0.52
N TRP A 122 -10.95 17.21 0.64
CA TRP A 122 -10.34 16.74 1.90
C TRP A 122 -8.96 17.36 2.15
N LEU A 123 -8.47 18.19 1.24
CA LEU A 123 -7.25 18.98 1.43
C LEU A 123 -7.53 20.34 2.11
N SER A 124 -8.78 20.80 2.14
CA SER A 124 -9.17 22.02 2.84
C SER A 124 -9.59 21.70 4.28
N ASP A 125 -9.14 22.52 5.24
CA ASP A 125 -9.40 22.41 6.69
C ASP A 125 -10.86 22.65 7.12
N GLU A 126 -11.80 22.75 6.18
CA GLU A 126 -13.21 22.88 6.50
C GLU A 126 -13.75 21.52 6.97
N SER A 127 -13.63 21.29 8.28
CA SER A 127 -14.26 20.17 8.98
C SER A 127 -15.73 20.08 8.60
N THR A 128 -16.10 19.05 7.83
CA THR A 128 -17.50 18.78 7.45
C THR A 128 -18.33 18.19 8.59
N SER A 129 -17.93 18.41 9.86
CA SER A 129 -18.72 17.97 11.00
C SER A 129 -19.80 19.00 11.27
N PRO A 130 -21.09 18.70 11.06
CA PRO A 130 -22.13 19.53 11.65
C PRO A 130 -21.94 19.47 13.17
N ALA A 131 -21.83 20.65 13.80
CA ALA A 131 -21.88 20.76 15.25
C ALA A 131 -23.24 20.19 15.69
N HIS A 132 -23.19 19.04 16.38
CA HIS A 132 -24.33 18.44 17.05
C HIS A 132 -24.28 18.79 18.54
#